data_AF-A0A1J4W7U5-F1
#
_entry.id   AF-A0A1J4W7U5-F1
#
_cell.length_a   1.000
_cell.length_b   1.000
_cell.length_c   1.000
_cell.angle_alpha   90.00
_cell.angle_beta   90.00
_cell.angle_gamma   90.00
#
_symmetry.space_group_name_H-M   'P 1'
#
loop_
_entity.id
_entity.type
_entity.pdbx_description
1 polymer ?
#
loop_
_entity_poly.entity_id
_entity_poly.type
_entity_poly.pdbx_seq_one_letter_code
_entity_poly.pdbx_strand_id
1 'polypeptide(L)'
;MKNLELKKVSIAVVWNGLKSTPPKEFPTIGEIESASKVLDKLKETIPEFVKIIEEGEAIGNEIMSGKMTPELQKRREEYLKKTIEIENKHGKEIVKIELEDEEFNAFFQQCERWSKNWFNRIDGLLDFRKELNKANSAPKGKK
;
A
#
# COMPACT_ATOMS: atom_id res chain seq x y z
N MET A 1 -16.80 -10.10 -9.18
CA MET A 1 -15.71 -9.11 -9.30
C MET A 1 -16.14 -7.85 -8.59
N LYS A 2 -15.18 -7.23 -7.90
CA LYS A 2 -15.32 -5.98 -7.17
C LYS A 2 -14.31 -4.97 -7.70
N ASN A 3 -14.77 -3.74 -7.86
CA ASN A 3 -13.93 -2.63 -8.30
C ASN A 3 -13.61 -1.77 -7.09
N LEU A 4 -12.32 -1.61 -6.83
CA LEU A 4 -11.81 -0.82 -5.74
C LEU A 4 -11.18 0.45 -6.33
N GLU A 5 -11.87 1.58 -6.16
CA GLU A 5 -11.41 2.90 -6.58
C GLU A 5 -10.71 3.56 -5.39
N LEU A 6 -9.40 3.68 -5.45
CA LEU A 6 -8.59 4.25 -4.38
C LEU A 6 -7.60 5.28 -4.92
N LYS A 7 -7.23 6.23 -4.07
CA LYS A 7 -6.08 7.10 -4.32
C LYS A 7 -4.80 6.26 -4.35
N LYS A 8 -3.89 6.56 -5.29
CA LYS A 8 -2.58 5.87 -5.38
C LYS A 8 -1.77 5.92 -4.08
N VAL A 9 -1.82 7.04 -3.34
CA VAL A 9 -1.14 7.14 -2.04
C VAL A 9 -1.71 6.15 -1.02
N SER A 10 -3.03 5.92 -1.02
CA SER A 10 -3.66 4.92 -0.14
C SER A 10 -3.24 3.51 -0.54
N ILE A 11 -3.17 3.23 -1.85
CA ILE A 11 -2.67 1.95 -2.36
C ILE A 11 -1.22 1.73 -1.95
N ALA A 12 -0.38 2.76 -2.01
CA ALA A 12 1.02 2.68 -1.60
C ALA A 12 1.17 2.33 -0.12
N VAL A 13 0.37 2.96 0.74
CA VAL A 13 0.33 2.65 2.17
C VAL A 13 -0.09 1.20 2.41
N VAL A 14 -1.15 0.74 1.75
CA VAL A 14 -1.67 -0.63 1.93
C VAL A 14 -0.71 -1.68 1.36
N TRP A 15 -0.14 -1.44 0.18
CA TRP A 15 0.86 -2.33 -0.42
C TRP A 15 2.07 -2.49 0.51
N ASN A 16 2.62 -1.37 1.01
CA ASN A 16 3.76 -1.41 1.92
C ASN A 16 3.41 -2.11 3.24
N GLY A 17 2.21 -1.83 3.77
CA GLY A 17 1.70 -2.46 4.98
C GLY A 17 1.55 -3.97 4.84
N LEU A 18 0.93 -4.44 3.76
CA LEU A 18 0.78 -5.87 3.46
C LEU A 18 2.14 -6.54 3.23
N LYS A 19 3.03 -5.94 2.44
CA LYS A 19 4.39 -6.46 2.15
C LYS A 19 5.19 -6.64 3.43
N SER A 20 5.05 -5.71 4.37
CA SER A 20 5.78 -5.70 5.63
C SER A 20 5.12 -6.53 6.74
N THR A 21 3.91 -7.06 6.51
CA THR A 21 3.19 -7.85 7.52
C THR A 21 3.80 -9.26 7.59
N PRO A 22 4.31 -9.70 8.75
CA PRO A 22 4.90 -11.03 8.87
C PRO A 22 3.89 -12.15 8.60
N PRO A 23 4.28 -13.29 7.97
CA PRO A 23 3.40 -14.43 7.72
C PRO A 23 2.65 -14.95 8.95
N LYS A 24 3.25 -14.89 10.14
CA LYS A 24 2.64 -15.31 11.40
C LYS A 24 1.40 -14.49 11.82
N GLU A 25 1.24 -13.29 11.27
CA GLU A 25 0.08 -12.45 11.54
C GLU A 25 -1.15 -12.91 10.73
N PHE A 26 -0.94 -13.74 9.70
CA PHE A 26 -2.01 -14.33 8.90
C PHE A 26 -2.52 -15.63 9.56
N PRO A 27 -3.82 -15.71 9.90
CA PRO A 27 -4.45 -16.90 10.48
C PRO A 27 -4.30 -18.19 9.68
N THR A 28 -4.23 -18.10 8.34
CA THR A 28 -4.20 -19.28 7.47
C THR A 28 -3.26 -19.07 6.28
N ILE A 29 -2.78 -20.19 5.70
CA ILE A 29 -2.01 -20.17 4.45
C ILE A 29 -2.83 -19.57 3.30
N GLY A 30 -4.13 -19.86 3.22
CA GLY A 30 -4.99 -19.29 2.18
C GLY A 30 -5.10 -17.76 2.23
N GLU A 31 -5.04 -17.16 3.43
CA GLU A 31 -4.94 -15.69 3.56
C GLU A 31 -3.60 -15.16 3.05
N ILE A 32 -2.49 -15.88 3.25
CA ILE A 32 -1.17 -15.49 2.72
C ILE A 32 -1.17 -15.54 1.19
N GLU A 33 -1.70 -16.61 0.59
CA GLU A 33 -1.79 -16.74 -0.87
C GLU A 33 -2.66 -15.63 -1.48
N SER A 34 -3.78 -15.31 -0.83
CA SER A 34 -4.67 -14.22 -1.25
C SER A 34 -3.99 -12.85 -1.11
N ALA A 35 -3.27 -12.61 -0.01
CA ALA A 35 -2.49 -11.40 0.19
C ALA A 35 -1.43 -11.23 -0.90
N SER A 36 -0.73 -12.31 -1.26
CA SER A 36 0.30 -12.31 -2.30
C SER A 36 -0.27 -11.91 -3.66
N LYS A 37 -1.42 -12.47 -4.07
CA LYS A 37 -2.07 -12.10 -5.34
C LYS A 37 -2.47 -10.63 -5.36
N VAL A 38 -3.02 -10.14 -4.25
CA VAL A 38 -3.43 -8.73 -4.14
C VAL A 38 -2.20 -7.81 -4.15
N LEU A 39 -1.11 -8.18 -3.46
CA LEU A 39 0.15 -7.44 -3.45
C LEU A 39 0.68 -7.18 -4.87
N ASP A 40 0.67 -8.18 -5.74
CA ASP A 40 1.12 -8.04 -7.13
C ASP A 40 0.24 -7.04 -7.90
N LYS A 41 -1.09 -7.14 -7.77
CA LYS A 41 -2.03 -6.18 -8.41
C LYS A 41 -1.84 -4.75 -7.90
N LEU A 42 -1.63 -4.58 -6.59
CA LEU A 42 -1.34 -3.24 -6.03
C LEU A 42 -0.01 -2.72 -6.59
N LYS A 43 1.03 -3.54 -6.62
CA LYS A 43 2.36 -3.17 -7.14
C LYS A 43 2.30 -2.65 -8.58
N GLU A 44 1.57 -3.34 -9.45
CA GLU A 44 1.38 -2.95 -10.85
C GLU A 44 0.63 -1.62 -11.00
N THR A 45 -0.20 -1.27 -10.03
CA THR A 45 -1.05 -0.07 -10.06
C THR A 45 -0.29 1.20 -9.65
N ILE A 46 0.80 1.07 -8.89
CA ILE A 46 1.57 2.17 -8.30
C ILE A 46 3.10 2.01 -8.48
N PRO A 47 3.61 1.70 -9.69
CA PRO A 47 5.02 1.40 -9.90
C PRO A 47 5.97 2.52 -9.47
N GLU A 48 5.52 3.78 -9.56
CA GLU A 48 6.26 4.96 -9.15
C GLU A 48 6.43 5.06 -7.62
N PHE A 49 5.41 4.69 -6.85
CA PHE A 49 5.48 4.66 -5.39
C PHE A 49 6.32 3.48 -4.91
N VAL A 50 6.19 2.31 -5.56
CA VAL A 50 6.97 1.11 -5.23
C VAL A 50 8.46 1.40 -5.30
N LYS A 51 8.93 2.03 -6.38
CA LYS A 51 10.34 2.41 -6.54
C LYS A 51 10.85 3.30 -5.42
N ILE A 52 10.05 4.31 -5.03
CA ILE A 52 10.42 5.20 -3.93
C ILE A 52 10.43 4.45 -2.60
N ILE A 53 9.42 3.64 -2.31
CA ILE A 53 9.36 2.90 -1.05
C ILE A 53 10.56 1.96 -0.93
N GLU A 54 10.92 1.22 -1.99
CA GLU A 54 12.10 0.35 -2.00
C GLU A 54 13.42 1.13 -1.86
N GLU A 55 13.54 2.32 -2.49
CA GLU A 55 14.69 3.22 -2.28
C GLU A 55 14.76 3.69 -0.80
N GLY A 56 13.62 3.99 -0.20
CA GLY A 56 13.51 4.37 1.21
C GLY A 56 13.88 3.23 2.17
N GLU A 57 13.46 1.99 1.88
CA GLU A 57 13.86 0.79 2.63
C GLU A 57 15.37 0.57 2.57
N ALA A 58 15.99 0.69 1.38
CA ALA A 58 17.43 0.54 1.22
C ALA A 58 18.20 1.60 2.04
N ILE A 59 17.79 2.87 1.94
CA ILE A 59 18.37 3.95 2.74
C ILE A 59 18.18 3.68 4.24
N GLY A 60 16.99 3.26 4.66
CA GLY A 60 16.70 2.92 6.06
C GLY A 60 17.59 1.79 6.59
N ASN A 61 17.79 0.74 5.81
CA ASN A 61 18.66 -0.38 6.15
C ASN A 61 20.12 0.05 6.27
N GLU A 62 20.62 0.88 5.35
CA GLU A 62 21.98 1.43 5.41
C GLU A 62 22.17 2.26 6.69
N ILE A 63 21.20 3.13 7.03
CA ILE A 63 21.21 3.92 8.27
C ILE A 63 21.24 3.03 9.50
N MET A 64 20.46 1.94 9.53
CA MET A 64 20.44 1.01 10.68
C MET A 64 21.74 0.20 10.79
N SER A 65 22.43 -0.06 9.69
CA SER A 65 23.64 -0.89 9.64
C SER A 65 24.94 -0.15 9.96
N GLY A 66 24.95 1.19 10.00
CA GLY A 66 26.18 1.96 10.09
C GLY A 66 26.01 3.40 10.57
N LYS A 67 27.08 4.20 10.45
CA LYS A 67 27.05 5.64 10.76
C LYS A 67 26.52 6.42 9.55
N MET A 68 25.78 7.50 9.80
CA MET A 68 25.32 8.42 8.77
C MET A 68 26.51 9.11 8.09
N THR A 69 26.81 8.75 6.85
CA THR A 69 27.85 9.42 6.04
C THR A 69 27.25 10.62 5.28
N PRO A 70 28.07 11.59 4.83
CA PRO A 70 27.61 12.69 3.99
C PRO A 70 26.90 12.22 2.70
N GLU A 71 27.36 11.13 2.09
CA GLU A 71 26.75 10.54 0.89
C GLU A 71 25.37 9.97 1.19
N LEU A 72 25.23 9.26 2.31
CA LEU A 72 23.95 8.70 2.75
C LEU A 72 22.96 9.81 3.12
N GLN A 73 23.43 10.87 3.78
CA GLN A 73 22.62 12.05 4.07
C GLN A 73 22.12 12.73 2.78
N LYS A 74 22.99 12.91 1.78
CA LYS A 74 22.61 13.48 0.48
C LYS A 74 21.58 12.61 -0.24
N ARG A 75 21.78 11.30 -0.28
CA ARG A 75 20.81 10.34 -0.85
C ARG A 75 19.46 10.41 -0.14
N ARG A 76 19.46 10.50 1.20
CA ARG A 76 18.23 10.68 1.99
C ARG A 76 17.50 11.97 1.64
N GLU A 77 18.21 13.08 1.44
CA GLU A 77 17.59 14.35 1.03
C GLU A 77 17.02 14.31 -0.39
N GLU A 78 17.73 13.68 -1.33
CA GLU A 78 17.24 13.44 -2.70
C GLU A 78 16.00 12.55 -2.69
N TYR A 79 16.02 11.47 -1.92
CA TYR A 79 14.86 10.61 -1.68
C TYR A 79 13.66 11.42 -1.17
N LEU A 80 13.84 12.24 -0.11
CA LEU A 80 12.74 13.05 0.43
C LEU A 80 12.14 14.01 -0.62
N LYS A 81 12.98 14.62 -1.45
CA LYS A 81 12.52 15.47 -2.56
C LYS A 81 11.69 14.69 -3.58
N LYS A 82 12.19 13.52 -4.01
CA LYS A 82 11.45 12.63 -4.94
C LYS A 82 10.12 12.19 -4.36
N THR A 83 10.08 11.82 -3.07
CA THR A 83 8.84 11.39 -2.40
C THR A 83 7.79 12.49 -2.45
N ILE A 84 8.17 13.73 -2.12
CA ILE A 84 7.28 14.89 -2.18
C ILE A 84 6.81 15.15 -3.63
N GLU A 85 7.70 15.02 -4.62
CA GLU A 85 7.35 15.21 -6.02
C GLU A 85 6.32 14.18 -6.50
N ILE A 86 6.53 12.89 -6.20
CA ILE A 86 5.61 11.81 -6.58
C ILE A 86 4.28 11.94 -5.86
N GLU A 87 4.28 12.26 -4.55
CA GLU A 87 3.05 12.49 -3.81
C GLU A 87 2.23 13.66 -4.38
N ASN A 88 2.89 14.76 -4.75
CA ASN A 88 2.22 15.91 -5.34
C ASN A 88 1.67 15.60 -6.74
N LYS A 89 2.41 14.84 -7.54
CA LYS A 89 2.04 14.53 -8.93
C LYS A 89 0.97 13.44 -9.02
N HIS A 90 1.14 12.36 -8.26
CA HIS A 90 0.36 11.13 -8.40
C HIS A 90 -0.49 10.80 -7.17
N GLY A 91 -0.25 11.41 -6.01
CA GLY A 91 -0.87 10.99 -4.75
C GLY A 91 -2.39 11.12 -4.71
N LYS A 92 -2.97 12.04 -5.48
CA LYS A 92 -4.43 12.24 -5.59
C LYS A 92 -5.06 11.49 -6.77
N GLU A 93 -4.27 10.84 -7.62
CA GLU A 93 -4.80 10.05 -8.73
C GLU A 93 -5.61 8.88 -8.19
N ILE A 94 -6.86 8.77 -8.64
CA ILE A 94 -7.73 7.64 -8.32
C ILE A 94 -7.54 6.61 -9.41
N VAL A 95 -7.30 5.37 -9.00
CA VAL A 95 -7.13 4.23 -9.89
C VAL A 95 -8.09 3.13 -9.48
N LYS A 96 -8.48 2.33 -10.46
CA LYS A 96 -9.43 1.23 -10.30
C LYS A 96 -8.66 -0.08 -10.27
N ILE A 97 -8.80 -0.84 -9.18
CA ILE A 97 -8.24 -2.18 -9.04
C ILE A 97 -9.40 -3.18 -9.13
N GLU A 98 -9.26 -4.14 -10.04
CA GLU A 98 -10.25 -5.20 -10.22
C GLU A 98 -9.83 -6.45 -9.44
N LEU A 99 -10.62 -6.79 -8.42
CA LEU A 99 -10.41 -7.95 -7.57
C LEU A 99 -11.54 -8.96 -7.77
N GLU A 100 -11.18 -10.24 -7.77
CA GLU A 100 -12.18 -11.30 -7.65
C GLU A 100 -12.87 -11.22 -6.27
N ASP A 101 -14.05 -11.82 -6.14
CA ASP A 101 -14.82 -11.71 -4.90
C ASP A 101 -14.05 -12.28 -3.70
N GLU A 102 -13.33 -13.39 -3.89
CA GLU A 102 -12.51 -14.02 -2.85
C GLU A 102 -11.30 -13.16 -2.49
N GLU A 103 -10.58 -12.63 -3.49
CA GLU A 103 -9.45 -11.72 -3.30
C GLU A 103 -9.89 -10.43 -2.57
N PHE A 104 -11.02 -9.86 -2.97
CA PHE A 104 -11.57 -8.66 -2.35
C PHE A 104 -11.94 -8.90 -0.89
N ASN A 105 -12.61 -10.02 -0.59
CA ASN A 105 -13.00 -10.35 0.78
C ASN A 105 -11.79 -10.55 1.68
N ALA A 106 -10.78 -11.29 1.21
CA ALA A 106 -9.53 -11.48 1.95
C ALA A 106 -8.81 -10.14 2.17
N PHE A 107 -8.67 -9.33 1.11
CA PHE A 107 -8.08 -8.00 1.19
C PHE A 107 -8.82 -7.08 2.17
N PHE A 108 -10.16 -7.06 2.11
CA PHE A 108 -11.01 -6.26 2.98
C PHE A 108 -10.79 -6.63 4.45
N GLN A 109 -10.76 -7.93 4.77
CA GLN A 109 -10.50 -8.42 6.12
C GLN A 109 -9.12 -8.03 6.64
N GLN A 110 -8.08 -8.13 5.79
CA GLN A 110 -6.72 -7.69 6.12
C GLN A 110 -6.68 -6.18 6.41
N CYS A 111 -7.35 -5.38 5.58
CA CYS A 111 -7.46 -3.94 5.78
C CYS A 111 -8.21 -3.58 7.07
N GLU A 112 -9.29 -4.28 7.42
CA GLU A 112 -10.00 -4.06 8.68
C GLU A 112 -9.13 -4.40 9.89
N ARG A 113 -8.28 -5.43 9.78
CA ARG A 113 -7.39 -5.84 10.87
C ARG A 113 -6.24 -4.86 11.09
N TRP A 114 -5.61 -4.36 10.02
CA TRP A 114 -4.30 -3.73 10.12
C TRP A 114 -4.21 -2.29 9.61
N SER A 115 -5.23 -1.74 8.93
CA SER A 115 -5.12 -0.39 8.33
C SER A 115 -4.79 0.70 9.36
N LYS A 116 -5.19 0.55 10.63
CA LYS A 116 -4.81 1.46 11.72
C LYS A 116 -3.31 1.54 11.97
N ASN A 117 -2.56 0.48 11.64
CA ASN A 117 -1.11 0.41 11.82
C ASN A 117 -0.34 0.90 10.59
N TRP A 118 -1.01 0.95 9.42
CA TRP A 118 -0.37 1.34 8.17
C TRP A 118 -0.44 2.84 7.91
N PHE A 119 -1.53 3.48 8.33
CA PHE A 119 -1.76 4.90 8.07
C PHE A 119 -1.21 5.79 9.21
N ASN A 120 -0.31 6.70 8.85
CA ASN A 120 0.26 7.68 9.79
C ASN A 120 -0.64 8.90 10.06
N ARG A 121 -1.78 9.04 9.36
CA ARG A 121 -2.71 10.17 9.49
C ARG A 121 -4.15 9.67 9.56
N ILE A 122 -4.92 10.23 10.51
CA ILE A 122 -6.33 9.89 10.72
C ILE A 122 -7.16 10.15 9.45
N ASP A 123 -7.02 11.32 8.83
CA ASP A 123 -7.80 11.66 7.63
C ASP A 123 -7.54 10.69 6.47
N GLY A 124 -6.28 10.28 6.29
CA GLY A 124 -5.92 9.29 5.27
C GLY A 124 -6.58 7.94 5.51
N LEU A 125 -6.62 7.50 6.77
CA LEU A 125 -7.30 6.26 7.16
C LEU A 125 -8.82 6.36 6.95
N LEU A 126 -9.45 7.47 7.34
CA LEU A 126 -10.90 7.65 7.21
C LEU A 126 -11.34 7.72 5.75
N ASP A 127 -10.60 8.45 4.90
CA ASP A 127 -10.80 8.48 3.45
C ASP A 127 -10.71 7.07 2.86
N PHE A 128 -9.64 6.34 3.18
CA PHE A 128 -9.44 4.97 2.72
C PHE A 128 -10.59 4.04 3.16
N ARG A 129 -11.01 4.08 4.44
CA ARG A 129 -12.12 3.24 4.93
C ARG A 129 -13.43 3.57 4.25
N LYS A 130 -13.68 4.85 3.93
CA LYS A 130 -14.88 5.26 3.18
C LYS A 130 -14.89 4.64 1.78
N GLU A 131 -13.78 4.71 1.07
CA GLU A 131 -13.62 4.13 -0.28
C GLU A 131 -13.74 2.60 -0.24
N LEU A 132 -13.10 1.95 0.74
CA LEU A 132 -13.16 0.50 0.95
C LEU A 132 -14.59 0.01 1.24
N ASN A 133 -15.32 0.71 2.14
CA ASN A 133 -16.70 0.37 2.46
C ASN A 133 -17.66 0.60 1.29
N LYS A 134 -17.41 1.63 0.46
CA LYS A 134 -18.16 1.86 -0.78
C LYS A 134 -17.99 0.67 -1.73
N ALA A 135 -16.76 0.18 -1.93
CA ALA A 135 -16.49 -0.99 -2.77
C ALA A 135 -17.15 -2.27 -2.21
N ASN A 136 -17.12 -2.46 -0.88
CA ASN A 136 -17.76 -3.60 -0.23
C ASN A 136 -19.30 -3.59 -0.41
N SER A 137 -19.91 -2.42 -0.28
CA SER A 137 -21.36 -2.22 -0.38
C SER A 137 -21.89 -2.18 -1.83
N ALA A 138 -21.00 -2.04 -2.82
CA ALA A 138 -21.38 -1.99 -4.22
C ALA A 138 -22.00 -3.33 -4.67
N PRO A 139 -23.07 -3.33 -5.49
CA PRO A 139 -23.64 -4.57 -6.03
C PRO A 139 -22.57 -5.36 -6.77
N LYS A 140 -22.60 -6.70 -6.67
CA LYS A 140 -21.70 -7.57 -7.42
C LYS A 140 -21.85 -7.24 -8.90
N GLY A 141 -20.75 -6.88 -9.57
CA GLY A 141 -20.77 -6.63 -11.01
C GLY A 141 -21.32 -7.88 -11.70
N LYS A 142 -22.44 -7.73 -12.43
CA LYS A 142 -22.94 -8.79 -13.30
C LYS A 142 -21.83 -9.06 -14.34
N LYS A 143 -21.35 -10.30 -14.37
CA LYS A 143 -20.50 -10.80 -15.46
C LYS A 143 -21.25 -10.72 -16.78
#